data_AF-A0A0F9AD75-F1
#
_entry.id   AF-A0A0F9AD75-F1
#
_cell.length_a   1.000
_cell.length_b   1.000
_cell.length_c   1.000
_cell.angle_alpha   90.00
_cell.angle_beta   90.00
_cell.angle_gamma   90.00
#
_symmetry.space_group_name_H-M   'P 1'
#
loop_
_entity.id
_entity.type
_entity.pdbx_description
1 polymer ?
#
loop_
_entity_poly.entity_id
_entity_poly.type
_entity_poly.pdbx_seq_one_letter_code
_entity_poly.pdbx_strand_id
1 'polypeptide(L)'
;MLDSIGIYTDISTVKIGVVPTYFHLSPTNQDYKRGYITRYFAKKTNSLDHSTIVEIDKEQFSGYGKKLHGIDDALYQVISLKWKISGPKNDVLDGSGSIIETGVSQTNARTLKRKDKEMRGIGIYLGSLLEFWKKT
;
A
#
# COMPACT_ATOMS: atom_id res chain seq x y z
N MET A 1 -35.37 29.18 -39.45
CA MET A 1 -35.27 27.71 -39.58
C MET A 1 -33.79 27.42 -39.73
N LEU A 2 -32.98 27.19 -38.68
CA LEU A 2 -33.04 26.07 -37.69
C LEU A 2 -33.28 24.76 -38.45
N ASP A 3 -32.31 23.84 -38.53
CA ASP A 3 -31.71 23.19 -37.37
C ASP A 3 -30.17 23.01 -37.44
N SER A 4 -29.49 23.53 -36.43
CA SER A 4 -28.16 23.09 -36.02
C SER A 4 -28.28 21.71 -35.37
N ILE A 5 -27.58 20.71 -35.93
CA ILE A 5 -27.50 19.33 -35.42
C ILE A 5 -26.99 19.34 -33.98
N GLY A 6 -27.90 19.17 -33.03
CA GLY A 6 -27.67 19.12 -31.60
C GLY A 6 -27.08 17.79 -31.16
N ILE A 7 -25.77 17.58 -31.35
CA ILE A 7 -25.04 16.46 -30.74
C ILE A 7 -23.71 16.95 -30.19
N TYR A 8 -23.69 17.86 -29.21
CA TYR A 8 -22.49 18.12 -28.39
C TYR A 8 -22.83 18.71 -27.01
N THR A 9 -23.91 18.26 -26.38
CA THR A 9 -24.25 18.73 -25.02
C THR A 9 -24.73 17.58 -24.15
N ASP A 10 -23.85 16.60 -23.90
CA ASP A 10 -23.90 15.79 -22.66
C ASP A 10 -22.58 15.04 -22.39
N ILE A 11 -21.46 15.75 -22.33
CA ILE A 11 -20.17 15.18 -21.83
C ILE A 11 -19.94 15.54 -20.36
N SER A 12 -20.85 16.29 -19.73
CA SER A 12 -20.68 16.86 -18.40
C SER A 12 -21.08 15.91 -17.28
N THR A 13 -20.37 14.80 -17.15
CA THR A 13 -19.84 14.26 -15.87
C THR A 13 -19.10 12.97 -16.16
N VAL A 14 -17.94 13.08 -16.82
CA VAL A 14 -16.96 11.99 -16.73
C VAL A 14 -16.67 11.81 -15.24
N LYS A 15 -17.02 10.63 -14.69
CA LYS A 15 -16.57 10.21 -13.37
C LYS A 15 -15.06 10.09 -13.44
N ILE A 16 -14.34 11.16 -13.15
CA ILE A 16 -12.88 11.11 -13.10
C ILE A 16 -12.53 10.54 -11.73
N GLY A 17 -12.28 9.23 -11.69
CA GLY A 17 -11.63 8.60 -10.54
C GLY A 17 -10.34 9.32 -10.20
N VAL A 18 -10.03 9.44 -8.90
CA VAL A 18 -8.79 10.10 -8.46
C VAL A 18 -7.62 9.18 -8.75
N VAL A 19 -6.64 9.70 -9.50
CA VAL A 19 -5.37 9.00 -9.73
C VAL A 19 -4.60 8.96 -8.42
N PRO A 20 -4.16 7.78 -7.94
CA PRO A 20 -3.38 7.71 -6.71
C PRO A 20 -2.07 8.48 -6.83
N THR A 21 -1.80 9.34 -5.85
CA THR A 21 -0.56 10.09 -5.70
C THR A 21 0.40 9.39 -4.74
N TYR A 22 1.71 9.55 -4.98
CA TYR A 22 2.74 9.03 -4.10
C TYR A 22 2.71 9.76 -2.75
N PHE A 23 2.79 8.99 -1.67
CA PHE A 23 2.93 9.47 -0.31
C PHE A 23 4.31 9.11 0.24
N HIS A 24 5.04 10.11 0.73
CA HIS A 24 6.30 9.89 1.41
C HIS A 24 6.06 9.59 2.89
N LEU A 25 6.22 8.31 3.28
CA LEU A 25 6.04 7.87 4.65
C LEU A 25 7.27 8.18 5.52
N SER A 26 7.05 8.80 6.68
CA SER A 26 8.10 9.06 7.69
C SER A 26 7.65 8.57 9.07
N PRO A 27 8.21 7.47 9.60
CA PRO A 27 7.82 6.93 10.91
C PRO A 27 8.14 7.87 12.07
N THR A 28 7.19 7.98 13.00
CA THR A 28 7.31 8.79 14.22
C THR A 28 7.94 8.00 15.37
N ASN A 29 8.37 8.69 16.42
CA ASN A 29 8.83 8.05 17.66
C ASN A 29 7.76 7.15 18.30
N GLN A 30 6.47 7.51 18.15
CA GLN A 30 5.38 6.69 18.66
C GLN A 30 5.24 5.39 17.86
N ASP A 31 5.53 5.42 16.56
CA ASP A 31 5.54 4.21 15.73
C ASP A 31 6.65 3.25 16.14
N TYR A 32 7.83 3.77 16.49
CA TYR A 32 8.93 2.97 17.03
C TYR A 32 8.60 2.37 18.40
N LYS A 33 7.92 3.13 19.29
CA LYS A 33 7.40 2.58 20.55
C LYS A 33 6.37 1.48 20.33
N ARG A 34 5.53 1.61 19.30
CA ARG A 34 4.54 0.59 18.91
C ARG A 34 5.17 -0.60 18.18
N GLY A 35 6.33 -0.39 17.57
CA GLY A 35 7.11 -1.40 16.84
C GLY A 35 6.68 -1.66 15.40
N TYR A 36 5.64 -0.97 14.90
CA TYR A 36 5.17 -1.10 13.52
C TYR A 36 4.47 0.15 13.00
N ILE A 37 4.47 0.30 11.68
CA ILE A 37 3.66 1.26 10.90
C ILE A 37 2.64 0.50 10.05
N THR A 38 1.59 1.21 9.61
CA THR A 38 0.68 0.70 8.58
C THR A 38 0.98 1.43 7.28
N ARG A 39 1.24 0.66 6.23
CA ARG A 39 1.51 1.16 4.88
C ARG A 39 0.33 0.84 3.98
N TYR A 40 0.05 1.73 3.03
CA TYR A 40 -1.06 1.62 2.09
C TYR A 40 -0.52 1.72 0.68
N PHE A 41 -1.06 0.90 -0.23
CA PHE A 41 -0.61 0.86 -1.61
C PHE A 41 -1.79 0.80 -2.55
N ALA A 42 -1.66 1.44 -3.71
CA ALA A 42 -2.55 1.27 -4.85
C ALA A 42 -1.78 0.66 -6.04
N LYS A 43 -2.47 -0.13 -6.85
CA LYS A 43 -1.93 -0.69 -8.11
C LYS A 43 -3.02 -0.72 -9.17
N LYS A 44 -2.68 -0.40 -10.42
CA LYS A 44 -3.60 -0.59 -11.55
C LYS A 44 -3.98 -2.06 -11.71
N THR A 45 -5.28 -2.37 -11.82
CA THR A 45 -5.79 -3.76 -11.93
C THR A 45 -5.40 -4.43 -13.24
N ASN A 46 -5.30 -3.66 -14.31
CA ASN A 46 -4.96 -4.13 -15.66
C ASN A 46 -3.44 -4.26 -15.92
N SER A 47 -2.59 -4.05 -14.91
CA SER A 47 -1.14 -4.13 -15.07
C SER A 47 -0.53 -5.30 -14.30
N LEU A 48 0.27 -6.10 -15.01
CA LEU A 48 1.13 -7.10 -14.39
C LEU A 48 2.43 -6.49 -13.84
N ASP A 49 2.75 -5.26 -14.22
CA ASP A 49 3.98 -4.59 -13.83
C ASP A 49 3.90 -4.00 -12.41
N HIS A 50 4.97 -4.24 -11.65
CA HIS A 50 5.16 -3.72 -10.30
C HIS A 50 5.44 -2.22 -10.28
N SER A 51 5.90 -1.63 -11.41
CA SER A 51 6.10 -0.18 -11.55
C SER A 51 4.81 0.64 -11.37
N THR A 52 3.65 0.00 -11.48
CA THR A 52 2.34 0.63 -11.29
C THR A 52 1.88 0.68 -9.83
N ILE A 53 2.67 0.11 -8.91
CA ILE A 53 2.44 0.19 -7.47
C ILE A 53 2.87 1.59 -7.00
N VAL A 54 2.04 2.20 -6.18
CA VAL A 54 2.33 3.48 -5.53
C VAL A 54 1.94 3.40 -4.06
N GLU A 55 2.86 3.81 -3.19
CA GLU A 55 2.57 4.03 -1.77
C GLU A 55 1.69 5.27 -1.62
N ILE A 56 0.56 5.12 -0.92
CA ILE A 56 -0.45 6.15 -0.72
C ILE A 56 -0.64 6.41 0.77
N ASP A 57 -1.30 7.51 1.12
CA ASP A 57 -1.67 7.76 2.51
C ASP A 57 -2.97 7.04 2.92
N LYS A 58 -3.30 7.18 4.20
CA LYS A 58 -4.51 6.62 4.80
C LYS A 58 -5.79 7.27 4.23
N GLU A 59 -5.73 8.53 3.84
CA GLU A 59 -6.89 9.27 3.33
C GLU A 59 -7.30 8.74 1.96
N GLN A 60 -6.33 8.62 1.04
CA GLN A 60 -6.49 7.99 -0.26
C GLN A 60 -7.00 6.55 -0.14
N PHE A 61 -6.43 5.75 0.77
CA PHE A 61 -6.91 4.39 1.03
C PHE A 61 -8.36 4.37 1.52
N SER A 62 -8.71 5.28 2.45
CA SER A 62 -10.08 5.41 2.97
C SER A 62 -11.07 5.97 1.95
N GLY A 63 -10.55 6.62 0.90
CA GLY A 63 -11.30 7.12 -0.24
C GLY A 63 -11.60 6.08 -1.31
N TYR A 64 -10.96 4.91 -1.28
CA TYR A 64 -11.12 3.85 -2.27
C TYR A 64 -12.60 3.43 -2.45
N GLY A 65 -13.05 3.32 -3.70
CA GLY A 65 -14.43 2.96 -4.06
C GLY A 65 -15.48 4.05 -3.81
N LYS A 66 -15.10 5.22 -3.29
CA LYS A 66 -16.02 6.37 -3.16
C LYS A 66 -16.25 7.00 -4.53
N LYS A 67 -17.53 7.13 -4.90
CA LYS A 67 -17.94 7.78 -6.16
C LYS A 67 -17.42 9.23 -6.20
N LEU A 68 -16.87 9.64 -7.34
CA LEU A 68 -16.44 11.01 -7.71
C LEU A 68 -15.23 11.62 -6.95
N HIS A 69 -14.86 11.11 -5.77
CA HIS A 69 -13.78 11.69 -4.95
C HIS A 69 -12.77 10.66 -4.43
N GLY A 70 -12.92 9.40 -4.85
CA GLY A 70 -12.10 8.28 -4.42
C GLY A 70 -11.20 7.73 -5.52
N ILE A 71 -10.24 6.90 -5.11
CA ILE A 71 -9.57 5.99 -6.04
C ILE A 71 -10.64 5.06 -6.62
N ASP A 72 -10.71 4.99 -7.94
CA ASP A 72 -11.67 4.15 -8.67
C ASP A 72 -11.32 2.66 -8.50
N ASP A 73 -12.26 1.90 -7.95
CA ASP A 73 -12.15 0.48 -7.65
C ASP A 73 -12.28 -0.41 -8.90
N ALA A 74 -12.74 0.11 -10.03
CA ALA A 74 -12.66 -0.57 -11.32
C ALA A 74 -11.25 -0.51 -11.91
N LEU A 75 -10.49 0.56 -11.63
CA LEU A 75 -9.18 0.81 -12.24
C LEU A 75 -8.01 0.40 -11.35
N TYR A 76 -8.19 0.46 -10.04
CA TYR A 76 -7.14 0.20 -9.06
C TYR A 76 -7.59 -0.83 -8.03
N GLN A 77 -6.62 -1.58 -7.53
CA GLN A 77 -6.74 -2.34 -6.30
C GLN A 77 -5.91 -1.64 -5.23
N VAL A 78 -6.37 -1.69 -3.97
CA VAL A 78 -5.63 -1.16 -2.84
C VAL A 78 -5.40 -2.23 -1.78
N ILE A 79 -4.25 -2.18 -1.12
CA ILE A 79 -3.95 -3.03 0.05
C ILE A 79 -3.39 -2.20 1.19
N SER A 80 -3.49 -2.75 2.39
CA SER A 80 -2.72 -2.29 3.54
C SER A 80 -1.92 -3.42 4.15
N LEU A 81 -0.81 -3.09 4.80
CA LEU A 81 -0.02 -4.05 5.56
C LEU A 81 0.59 -3.41 6.82
N LYS A 82 0.78 -4.23 7.86
CA LYS A 82 1.56 -3.85 9.05
C LYS A 82 3.04 -4.15 8.77
N TRP A 83 3.86 -3.11 8.83
CA TRP A 83 5.30 -3.18 8.60
C TRP A 83 6.04 -3.04 9.92
N LYS A 84 6.78 -4.07 10.33
CA LYS A 84 7.53 -4.06 11.58
C LYS A 84 8.79 -3.19 11.40
N ILE A 85 9.06 -2.31 12.36
CA ILE A 85 10.17 -1.33 12.30
C ILE A 85 11.03 -1.32 13.56
N SER A 86 10.70 -2.13 14.57
CA SER A 86 11.46 -2.22 15.84
C SER A 86 11.42 -3.63 16.40
N GLY A 87 12.30 -3.88 17.39
CA GLY A 87 12.58 -5.21 17.91
C GLY A 87 13.82 -5.83 17.26
N PRO A 88 14.11 -7.10 17.55
CA PRO A 88 15.31 -7.76 17.09
C PRO A 88 15.32 -7.85 15.57
N LYS A 89 16.51 -7.73 14.97
CA LYS A 89 16.66 -7.81 13.51
C LYS A 89 16.19 -9.17 12.98
N ASN A 90 16.52 -10.23 13.72
CA ASN A 90 16.23 -11.64 13.42
C ASN A 90 15.36 -12.27 14.53
N ASP A 91 14.70 -13.39 14.23
CA ASP A 91 13.98 -14.17 15.24
C ASP A 91 14.97 -14.55 16.39
N VAL A 92 14.54 -14.35 17.63
CA VAL A 92 15.27 -14.73 18.85
C VAL A 92 14.72 -16.05 19.33
N LEU A 93 15.61 -17.01 19.61
CA LEU A 93 15.26 -18.36 20.04
C LEU A 93 15.62 -18.56 21.51
N ASP A 94 14.88 -19.41 22.21
CA ASP A 94 15.29 -19.94 23.50
C ASP A 94 16.28 -21.12 23.37
N GLY A 95 16.71 -21.67 24.51
CA GLY A 95 17.62 -22.82 24.55
C GLY A 95 17.04 -24.12 23.96
N SER A 96 15.74 -24.19 23.70
CA SER A 96 15.08 -25.31 23.03
C SER A 96 14.96 -25.11 21.51
N GLY A 97 15.35 -23.93 20.99
CA GLY A 97 15.19 -23.56 19.59
C GLY A 97 13.80 -22.99 19.25
N SER A 98 12.96 -22.70 20.25
CA SER A 98 11.64 -22.09 20.03
C SER A 98 11.77 -20.57 19.88
N ILE A 99 11.03 -19.97 18.95
CA ILE A 99 11.02 -18.52 18.74
C ILE A 99 10.33 -17.85 19.94
N ILE A 100 11.07 -17.04 20.70
CA ILE A 100 10.56 -16.24 21.81
C ILE A 100 10.26 -14.81 21.42
N GLU A 101 10.94 -14.29 20.39
CA GLU A 101 10.62 -12.99 19.81
C GLU A 101 10.84 -13.01 18.29
N THR A 102 9.89 -12.46 17.53
CA THR A 102 10.00 -12.42 16.08
C THR A 102 10.87 -11.27 15.60
N GLY A 103 11.76 -11.55 14.65
CA GLY A 103 12.60 -10.59 13.99
C GLY A 103 11.84 -9.69 13.04
N VAL A 104 12.36 -8.49 12.83
CA VAL A 104 11.85 -7.53 11.84
C VAL A 104 11.91 -8.13 10.44
N SER A 105 13.05 -8.70 10.05
CA SER A 105 13.26 -9.26 8.71
C SER A 105 12.25 -10.39 8.40
N GLN A 106 12.13 -11.36 9.30
CA GLN A 106 11.28 -12.55 9.13
C GLN A 106 9.80 -12.17 9.16
N THR A 107 9.42 -11.23 10.03
CA THR A 107 8.04 -10.74 10.09
C THR A 107 7.65 -10.05 8.79
N ASN A 108 8.49 -9.15 8.29
CA ASN A 108 8.21 -8.43 7.05
C ASN A 108 8.23 -9.38 5.83
N ALA A 109 9.13 -10.37 5.79
CA ALA A 109 9.14 -11.39 4.74
C ALA A 109 7.82 -12.19 4.70
N ARG A 110 7.32 -12.64 5.86
CA ARG A 110 6.03 -13.33 5.97
C ARG A 110 4.87 -12.44 5.54
N THR A 111 4.89 -11.15 5.92
CA THR A 111 3.90 -10.17 5.49
C THR A 111 3.87 -10.02 3.96
N LEU A 112 5.04 -9.83 3.32
CA LEU A 112 5.13 -9.70 1.87
C LEU A 112 4.66 -10.96 1.17
N LYS A 113 5.08 -12.16 1.62
CA LYS A 113 4.63 -13.43 1.04
C LYS A 113 3.11 -13.59 1.05
N ARG A 114 2.44 -13.09 2.10
CA ARG A 114 0.97 -13.13 2.18
C ARG A 114 0.35 -12.07 1.27
N LYS A 115 0.86 -10.85 1.31
CA LYS A 115 0.33 -9.70 0.56
C LYS A 115 0.59 -9.78 -0.94
N ASP A 116 1.61 -10.51 -1.38
CA ASP A 116 1.87 -10.74 -2.81
C ASP A 116 0.73 -11.53 -3.49
N LYS A 117 -0.03 -12.32 -2.73
CA LYS A 117 -1.26 -12.97 -3.21
C LYS A 117 -2.39 -11.99 -3.49
N GLU A 118 -2.40 -10.85 -2.81
CA GLU A 118 -3.37 -9.78 -2.99
C GLU A 118 -2.87 -8.78 -4.05
N MET A 119 -1.61 -8.34 -3.96
CA MET A 119 -0.97 -7.41 -4.88
C MET A 119 0.39 -7.95 -5.34
N ARG A 120 0.38 -8.67 -6.46
CA ARG A 120 1.60 -9.24 -7.05
C ARG A 120 2.65 -8.17 -7.35
N GLY A 121 3.88 -8.40 -6.88
CA GLY A 121 5.02 -7.51 -7.07
C GLY A 121 5.27 -6.57 -5.89
N ILE A 122 4.44 -6.59 -4.83
CA ILE A 122 4.63 -5.73 -3.65
C ILE A 122 5.99 -5.98 -2.97
N GLY A 123 6.48 -7.22 -2.98
CA GLY A 123 7.80 -7.53 -2.43
C GLY A 123 8.95 -6.92 -3.23
N ILE A 124 8.82 -6.82 -4.55
CA ILE A 124 9.80 -6.18 -5.42
C ILE A 124 9.78 -4.67 -5.18
N TYR A 125 8.59 -4.08 -5.07
CA TYR A 125 8.41 -2.66 -4.76
C TYR A 125 9.09 -2.26 -3.44
N LEU A 126 8.92 -3.06 -2.38
CA LEU A 126 9.42 -2.71 -1.05
C LEU A 126 10.91 -2.96 -0.83
N GLY A 127 11.60 -3.72 -1.70
CA GLY A 127 13.06 -3.76 -1.88
C GLY A 127 13.96 -4.18 -0.69
N SER A 128 13.58 -3.91 0.55
CA SER A 128 14.32 -4.14 1.78
C SER A 128 13.36 -4.53 2.90
N LEU A 129 13.57 -5.69 3.50
CA LEU A 129 12.80 -6.16 4.66
C LEU A 129 13.05 -5.35 5.93
N LEU A 130 14.07 -4.48 5.92
CA LEU A 130 14.51 -3.67 7.05
C LEU A 130 14.29 -2.18 6.81
N GLU A 131 13.51 -1.81 5.79
CA GLU A 131 13.14 -0.42 5.58
C GLU A 131 12.52 0.17 6.85
N PHE A 132 13.04 1.34 7.27
CA PHE A 132 12.72 2.04 8.53
C PHE A 132 13.11 1.33 9.82
N TRP A 133 13.74 0.16 9.79
CA TRP A 133 14.22 -0.49 11.01
C TRP A 133 15.29 0.36 11.70
N LYS A 134 15.16 0.52 13.02
CA LYS A 134 16.20 1.08 13.88
C LYS A 134 16.64 0.03 14.88
N LYS A 135 17.95 -0.09 15.08
CA LYS A 135 18.50 -0.87 16.17
C LYS A 135 18.10 -0.20 17.48
N THR A 136 17.22 -0.88 18.23
CA THR A 136 16.87 -0.54 19.61
C THR A 136 17.96 -0.99 20.58
#